data_AF-A0A9N8X018-F1
#
_entry.id   AF-A0A9N8X018-F1
#
_cell.length_a   1.000
_cell.length_b   1.000
_cell.length_c   1.000
_cell.angle_alpha   90.00
_cell.angle_beta   90.00
_cell.angle_gamma   90.00
#
_symmetry.space_group_name_H-M   'P 1'
#
loop_
_entity.id
_entity.type
_entity.pdbx_description
1 polymer ?
#
loop_
_entity_poly.entity_id
_entity_poly.type
_entity_poly.pdbx_seq_one_letter_code
_entity_poly.pdbx_strand_id
1 'polypeptide(L)'
;MQRPLFSHELELLEFLLFVNEPVYGDVISQWIAGLDTSSVSEYFSPYSLTFDEGPKMPRMRFESFTLQRELIAIDEGVAVLVYALASKTPAGNMLDSFSVDRLDGEPLQSYPKAGSSLMIMERGRRIGGADLRAVYHASDAPLFPVGD
;
A
#
# COMPACT_ATOMS: atom_id res chain seq x y z
N MET A 1 -14.64 2.79 -12.85
CA MET A 1 -16.01 2.96 -12.32
C MET A 1 -15.87 3.33 -10.86
N GLN A 2 -16.62 4.33 -10.39
CA GLN A 2 -16.55 4.75 -8.99
C GLN A 2 -17.39 3.81 -8.12
N ARG A 3 -16.81 3.38 -6.99
CA ARG A 3 -17.47 2.51 -6.01
C ARG A 3 -16.92 2.76 -4.60
N PRO A 4 -17.64 2.37 -3.54
CA PRO A 4 -17.02 2.28 -2.21
C PRO A 4 -15.91 1.23 -2.19
N LEU A 5 -15.06 1.30 -1.16
CA LEU A 5 -14.14 0.23 -0.81
C LEU A 5 -14.94 -1.03 -0.45
N PHE A 6 -14.47 -2.19 -0.89
CA PHE A 6 -14.97 -3.46 -0.39
C PHE A 6 -14.42 -3.73 1.01
N SER A 7 -15.12 -4.55 1.81
CA SER A 7 -14.73 -4.81 3.21
C SER A 7 -13.29 -5.31 3.34
N HIS A 8 -12.83 -6.19 2.45
CA HIS A 8 -11.44 -6.69 2.47
C HIS A 8 -10.40 -5.63 2.08
N GLU A 9 -10.76 -4.67 1.22
CA GLU A 9 -9.88 -3.55 0.85
C GLU A 9 -9.79 -2.55 2.01
N LEU A 10 -10.93 -2.27 2.66
CA LEU A 10 -11.00 -1.42 3.84
C LEU A 10 -10.16 -2.00 4.98
N GLU A 11 -10.36 -3.27 5.35
CA GLU A 11 -9.61 -3.94 6.41
C GLU A 11 -8.08 -3.92 6.14
N LEU A 12 -7.68 -4.17 4.89
CA LEU A 12 -6.26 -4.17 4.51
C LEU A 12 -5.66 -2.75 4.56
N LEU A 13 -6.40 -1.75 4.08
CA LEU A 13 -5.97 -0.37 4.13
C LEU A 13 -5.90 0.15 5.57
N GLU A 14 -6.89 -0.12 6.41
CA GLU A 14 -6.86 0.24 7.83
C GLU A 14 -5.64 -0.36 8.53
N PHE A 15 -5.32 -1.63 8.24
CA PHE A 15 -4.11 -2.25 8.78
C PHE A 15 -2.84 -1.57 8.27
N LEU A 16 -2.76 -1.24 6.98
CA LEU A 16 -1.64 -0.48 6.41
C LEU A 16 -1.49 0.90 7.08
N LEU A 17 -2.59 1.59 7.32
CA LEU A 17 -2.59 2.89 7.99
C LEU A 17 -2.18 2.76 9.46
N PHE A 18 -2.71 1.76 10.16
CA PHE A 18 -2.32 1.45 11.54
C PHE A 18 -0.82 1.19 11.68
N VAL A 19 -0.22 0.38 10.80
CA VAL A 19 1.24 0.17 10.87
C VAL A 19 2.03 1.45 10.57
N ASN A 20 1.45 2.42 9.87
CA ASN A 20 2.05 3.72 9.59
C ASN A 20 1.79 4.78 10.68
N GLU A 21 0.88 4.53 11.64
CA GLU A 21 0.54 5.45 12.74
C GLU A 21 1.77 5.99 13.49
N PRO A 22 2.80 5.19 13.85
CA PRO A 22 3.97 5.71 14.55
C PRO A 22 4.82 6.71 13.74
N VAL A 23 4.62 6.78 12.42
CA VAL A 23 5.35 7.70 11.52
C VAL A 23 4.58 8.99 11.31
N TYR A 24 3.26 8.91 11.17
CA TYR A 24 2.42 10.03 10.73
C TYR A 24 1.47 10.58 11.82
N GLY A 25 1.37 9.90 12.97
CA GLY A 25 0.56 10.32 14.12
C GLY A 25 -0.91 10.49 13.78
N ASP A 26 -1.53 11.54 14.35
CA ASP A 26 -2.97 11.80 14.30
C ASP A 26 -3.57 11.91 12.88
N VAL A 27 -2.75 12.17 11.85
CA VAL A 27 -3.24 12.21 10.46
C VAL A 27 -3.81 10.86 10.02
N ILE A 28 -3.28 9.75 10.57
CA ILE A 28 -3.76 8.40 10.28
C ILE A 28 -5.18 8.22 10.79
N SER A 29 -5.47 8.66 12.01
CA SER A 29 -6.82 8.59 12.58
C SER A 29 -7.82 9.40 11.76
N GLN A 30 -7.40 10.53 11.19
CA GLN A 30 -8.24 11.35 10.31
C GLN A 30 -8.55 10.63 8.99
N TRP A 31 -7.56 9.98 8.38
CA TRP A 31 -7.79 9.20 7.16
C TRP A 31 -8.71 8.01 7.43
N ILE A 32 -8.46 7.24 8.50
CA ILE A 32 -9.30 6.09 8.88
C ILE A 32 -10.76 6.52 9.06
N ALA A 33 -11.02 7.63 9.77
CA ALA A 33 -12.37 8.14 9.99
C ALA A 33 -13.12 8.51 8.69
N GLY A 34 -12.40 8.76 7.58
CA GLY A 34 -12.98 9.07 6.28
C GLY A 34 -13.17 7.88 5.35
N LEU A 35 -12.60 6.70 5.63
CA LEU A 35 -12.57 5.59 4.69
C LEU A 35 -13.96 5.02 4.37
N ASP A 36 -14.84 4.91 5.38
CA ASP A 36 -16.20 4.36 5.22
C ASP A 36 -17.08 5.15 4.24
N THR A 37 -16.77 6.43 4.06
CA THR A 37 -17.50 7.34 3.16
C THR A 37 -16.74 7.64 1.86
N SER A 38 -15.52 7.11 1.75
CA SER A 38 -14.67 7.31 0.59
C SER A 38 -15.17 6.50 -0.61
N SER A 39 -15.00 7.09 -1.78
CA SER A 39 -15.22 6.41 -3.05
C SER A 39 -13.89 6.27 -3.79
N VAL A 40 -13.70 5.12 -4.41
CA VAL A 40 -12.51 4.79 -5.17
C VAL A 40 -12.87 4.45 -6.61
N SER A 41 -11.89 4.62 -7.49
CA SER A 41 -11.92 4.09 -8.85
C SER A 41 -10.66 3.27 -9.10
N GLU A 42 -10.81 2.14 -9.78
CA GLU A 42 -9.66 1.40 -10.28
C GLU A 42 -8.92 2.20 -11.37
N TYR A 43 -7.60 2.24 -11.26
CA TYR A 43 -6.72 2.93 -12.18
C TYR A 43 -5.59 2.00 -12.62
N PHE A 44 -5.40 1.88 -13.94
CA PHE A 44 -4.33 1.12 -14.60
C PHE A 44 -4.39 -0.41 -14.46
N SER A 45 -4.54 -0.94 -13.24
CA SER A 45 -4.54 -2.38 -12.93
C SER A 45 -5.67 -2.72 -11.94
N PRO A 46 -6.22 -3.95 -11.96
CA PRO A 46 -7.01 -4.45 -10.85
C PRO A 46 -6.27 -4.24 -9.52
N TYR A 47 -7.02 -3.83 -8.48
CA TYR A 47 -6.51 -3.58 -7.12
C TYR A 47 -5.56 -2.39 -6.94
N SER A 48 -5.41 -1.54 -7.96
CA SER A 48 -4.87 -0.19 -7.82
C SER A 48 -6.01 0.82 -7.77
N LEU A 49 -6.28 1.33 -6.57
CA LEU A 49 -7.43 2.17 -6.25
C LEU A 49 -7.00 3.63 -6.06
N THR A 50 -7.65 4.55 -6.77
CA THR A 50 -7.49 5.99 -6.55
C THR A 50 -8.71 6.54 -5.82
N PHE A 51 -8.48 7.34 -4.78
CA PHE A 51 -9.53 8.03 -4.04
C PHE A 51 -10.10 9.19 -4.87
N ASP A 52 -11.42 9.31 -4.91
CA ASP A 52 -12.07 10.41 -5.62
C ASP A 52 -12.16 11.64 -4.70
N GLU A 53 -11.47 12.70 -5.07
CA GLU A 53 -11.45 13.98 -4.34
C GLU A 53 -12.59 14.93 -4.77
N GLY A 54 -13.80 14.41 -5.02
CA GLY A 54 -14.97 15.24 -5.37
C GLY A 54 -14.73 16.26 -6.51
N PRO A 55 -15.57 17.32 -6.62
CA PRO A 55 -15.42 18.33 -7.67
C PRO A 55 -14.25 19.30 -7.36
N LYS A 56 -13.03 18.83 -7.67
CA LYS A 56 -11.85 19.55 -8.17
C LYS A 56 -11.55 20.92 -7.55
N MET A 57 -10.73 20.91 -6.49
CA MET A 57 -9.54 21.76 -6.58
C MET A 57 -8.80 21.36 -7.88
N PRO A 58 -8.33 22.32 -8.69
CA PRO A 58 -7.50 21.98 -9.84
C PRO A 58 -6.38 21.08 -9.33
N ARG A 59 -6.06 20.02 -10.09
CA ARG A 59 -4.87 19.17 -9.89
C ARG A 59 -3.62 20.04 -10.02
N MET A 60 -3.39 20.95 -9.08
CA MET A 60 -2.05 21.36 -8.72
C MET A 60 -1.38 20.06 -8.36
N ARG A 61 -0.35 19.70 -9.11
CA ARG A 61 0.47 18.52 -8.82
C ARG A 61 1.11 18.76 -7.47
N PHE A 62 0.41 18.34 -6.44
CA PHE A 62 0.94 18.24 -5.11
C PHE A 62 1.99 17.15 -5.10
N GLU A 63 3.01 17.31 -4.27
CA GLU A 63 4.04 16.30 -4.11
C GLU A 63 3.40 15.05 -3.50
N SER A 64 3.27 14.00 -4.31
CA SER A 64 2.81 12.69 -3.88
C SER A 64 3.98 11.87 -3.33
N PHE A 65 3.72 11.11 -2.28
CA PHE A 65 4.71 10.23 -1.64
C PHE A 65 4.06 8.92 -1.22
N THR A 66 4.80 7.82 -1.35
CA THR A 66 4.44 6.53 -0.75
C THR A 66 4.54 6.62 0.77
N LEU A 67 3.58 6.04 1.48
CA LEU A 67 3.70 5.89 2.93
C LEU A 67 4.97 5.11 3.28
N GLN A 68 5.61 5.50 4.38
CA GLN A 68 6.95 5.01 4.72
C GLN A 68 7.00 3.50 5.00
N ARG A 69 5.89 2.93 5.47
CA ARG A 69 5.77 1.49 5.71
C ARG A 69 4.84 0.85 4.69
N GLU A 70 5.31 -0.28 4.19
CA GLU A 70 4.66 -1.10 3.16
C GLU A 70 4.43 -2.50 3.74
N LEU A 71 3.47 -3.22 3.18
CA LEU A 71 3.21 -4.61 3.56
C LEU A 71 3.55 -5.54 2.41
N ILE A 72 4.13 -6.68 2.74
CA ILE A 72 4.40 -7.76 1.80
C ILE A 72 3.56 -8.96 2.19
N ALA A 73 2.82 -9.50 1.22
CA ALA A 73 2.13 -10.78 1.31
C ALA A 73 2.74 -11.79 0.32
N ILE A 74 2.22 -13.01 0.35
CA ILE A 74 2.52 -14.06 -0.64
C ILE A 74 1.20 -14.48 -1.30
N ASP A 75 1.19 -14.51 -2.63
CA ASP A 75 0.14 -15.12 -3.43
C ASP A 75 0.78 -16.20 -4.31
N GLU A 76 0.46 -17.46 -4.06
CA GLU A 76 1.03 -18.63 -4.76
C GLU A 76 2.57 -18.66 -4.85
N GLY A 77 3.26 -18.17 -3.82
CA GLY A 77 4.73 -18.10 -3.78
C GLY A 77 5.32 -16.82 -4.40
N VAL A 78 4.48 -15.92 -4.90
CA VAL A 78 4.88 -14.63 -5.47
C VAL A 78 4.64 -13.50 -4.48
N ALA A 79 5.54 -12.52 -4.46
CA ALA A 79 5.42 -11.33 -3.63
C ALA A 79 4.23 -10.49 -4.07
N VAL A 80 3.44 -10.06 -3.09
CA VAL A 80 2.44 -9.02 -3.29
C VAL A 80 2.83 -7.82 -2.45
N LEU A 81 3.03 -6.68 -3.12
CA LEU A 81 3.32 -5.40 -2.49
C LEU A 81 2.02 -4.65 -2.23
N VAL A 82 1.82 -4.23 -0.99
CA VAL A 82 0.66 -3.46 -0.54
C VAL A 82 1.16 -2.13 0.01
N TYR A 83 0.69 -1.04 -0.60
CA TYR A 83 1.16 0.30 -0.30
C TYR A 83 0.08 1.34 -0.58
N ALA A 84 0.27 2.53 -0.04
CA ALA A 84 -0.60 3.68 -0.28
C ALA A 84 0.24 4.90 -0.58
N LEU A 85 -0.32 5.80 -1.38
CA LEU A 85 0.24 7.11 -1.64
C LEU A 85 -0.60 8.18 -0.97
N ALA A 86 0.07 9.22 -0.50
CA ALA A 86 -0.55 10.43 -0.02
C ALA A 86 0.02 11.64 -0.77
N SER A 87 -0.80 12.69 -0.89
CA SER A 87 -0.46 13.93 -1.57
C SER A 87 -0.45 15.09 -0.56
N LYS A 88 0.56 15.96 -0.62
CA LYS A 88 0.67 17.13 0.25
C LYS A 88 -0.24 18.27 -0.24
N THR A 89 -1.33 18.57 0.46
CA THR A 89 -2.20 19.71 0.11
C THR A 89 -1.99 20.90 1.07
N PRO A 90 -2.45 22.11 0.72
CA PRO A 90 -2.45 23.25 1.65
C PRO A 90 -3.28 23.01 2.92
N ALA A 91 -4.24 22.07 2.88
CA ALA A 91 -5.07 21.68 4.01
C ALA A 91 -4.47 20.53 4.84
N GLY A 92 -3.33 19.97 4.41
CA GLY A 92 -2.70 18.80 5.03
C GLY A 92 -2.48 17.65 4.04
N ASN A 93 -1.89 16.56 4.52
CA ASN A 93 -1.69 15.38 3.69
C ASN A 93 -3.02 14.66 3.48
N MET A 94 -3.29 14.25 2.24
CA MET A 94 -4.49 13.50 1.88
C MET A 94 -4.09 12.16 1.29
N LEU A 95 -4.87 11.10 1.60
CA LEU A 95 -4.70 9.79 0.98
C LEU A 95 -5.14 9.86 -0.49
N ASP A 96 -4.27 9.44 -1.40
CA ASP A 96 -4.45 9.60 -2.85
C ASP A 96 -4.79 8.26 -3.51
N SER A 97 -4.01 7.22 -3.19
CA SER A 97 -4.25 5.88 -3.72
C SER A 97 -3.83 4.77 -2.76
N PHE A 98 -4.35 3.59 -3.02
CA PHE A 98 -4.06 2.34 -2.34
C PHE A 98 -3.92 1.23 -3.38
N SER A 99 -2.81 0.50 -3.35
CA SER A 99 -2.46 -0.50 -4.36
C SER A 99 -2.06 -1.83 -3.73
N VAL A 100 -2.48 -2.91 -4.39
CA VAL A 100 -2.10 -4.30 -4.10
C VAL A 100 -1.58 -4.93 -5.38
N ASP A 101 -0.25 -4.98 -5.51
CA ASP A 101 0.43 -5.35 -6.74
C ASP A 101 1.20 -6.65 -6.57
N ARG A 102 0.84 -7.66 -7.36
CA ARG A 102 1.63 -8.90 -7.48
C ARG A 102 2.86 -8.63 -8.35
N LEU A 103 4.04 -8.93 -7.84
CA LEU A 103 5.30 -8.44 -8.43
C LEU A 103 5.69 -9.13 -9.75
N ASP A 104 5.02 -10.22 -10.15
CA ASP A 104 5.16 -10.84 -11.48
C ASP A 104 4.27 -10.19 -12.56
N GLY A 105 3.39 -9.24 -12.17
CA GLY A 105 2.45 -8.56 -13.07
C GLY A 105 1.18 -9.35 -13.39
N GLU A 106 1.01 -10.55 -12.82
CA GLU A 106 -0.19 -11.36 -13.00
C GLU A 106 -1.31 -10.91 -12.04
N PRO A 107 -2.58 -11.20 -12.37
CA PRO A 107 -3.69 -10.94 -11.45
C PRO A 107 -3.54 -11.70 -10.13
N LEU A 108 -4.01 -11.09 -9.03
CA LEU A 108 -4.09 -11.77 -7.73
C LEU A 108 -5.01 -12.99 -7.82
N GLN A 109 -4.51 -14.14 -7.36
CA GLN A 109 -5.33 -15.34 -7.12
C GLN A 109 -5.99 -15.27 -5.73
N SER A 110 -5.27 -14.70 -4.75
CA SER A 110 -5.79 -14.46 -3.41
C SER A 110 -5.50 -13.04 -2.95
N TYR A 111 -6.54 -12.32 -2.55
CA TYR A 111 -6.38 -10.98 -1.96
C TYR A 111 -5.76 -11.09 -0.56
N PRO A 112 -4.71 -10.32 -0.23
CA PRO A 112 -4.05 -10.39 1.08
C PRO A 112 -5.02 -10.08 2.23
N LYS A 113 -4.98 -10.89 3.28
CA LYS A 113 -5.72 -10.62 4.52
C LYS A 113 -4.90 -9.72 5.44
N ALA A 114 -5.55 -8.72 6.02
CA ALA A 114 -4.95 -7.87 7.04
C ALA A 114 -4.46 -8.70 8.24
N GLY A 115 -3.34 -8.28 8.85
CA GLY A 115 -2.85 -8.82 10.11
C GLY A 115 -1.44 -9.39 10.08
N SER A 116 -1.15 -10.28 11.04
CA SER A 116 0.21 -10.73 11.38
C SER A 116 0.89 -11.62 10.33
N SER A 117 0.13 -12.15 9.37
CA SER A 117 0.69 -12.91 8.23
C SER A 117 1.41 -12.03 7.22
N LEU A 118 1.21 -10.71 7.27
CA LEU A 118 1.89 -9.75 6.41
C LEU A 118 3.24 -9.38 7.01
N MET A 119 4.26 -9.26 6.16
CA MET A 119 5.56 -8.72 6.56
C MET A 119 5.54 -7.20 6.45
N ILE A 120 5.95 -6.50 7.52
CA ILE A 120 5.97 -5.04 7.55
C ILE A 120 7.38 -4.57 7.18
N MET A 121 7.46 -3.75 6.13
CA MET A 121 8.70 -3.24 5.57
C MET A 121 8.79 -1.72 5.77
N GLU A 122 10.00 -1.24 6.02
CA GLU A 122 10.32 0.19 6.04
C GLU A 122 11.69 0.37 5.36
N ARG A 123 11.74 1.19 4.30
CA ARG A 123 12.98 1.46 3.54
C ARG A 123 13.74 0.19 3.14
N GLY A 124 13.01 -0.80 2.64
CA GLY A 124 13.56 -2.10 2.21
C GLY A 124 14.00 -3.04 3.33
N ARG A 125 13.69 -2.73 4.61
CA ARG A 125 14.01 -3.59 5.76
C ARG A 125 12.75 -4.06 6.47
N ARG A 126 12.72 -5.33 6.88
CA ARG A 126 11.66 -5.85 7.74
C ARG A 126 11.75 -5.21 9.12
N ILE A 127 10.65 -4.63 9.57
CA ILE A 127 10.51 -4.04 10.91
C ILE A 127 9.49 -4.77 11.79
N GLY A 128 8.71 -5.70 11.23
CA GLY A 128 7.71 -6.45 11.99
C GLY A 128 6.91 -7.42 11.13
N GLY A 129 5.84 -7.97 11.72
CA GLY A 129 4.95 -8.92 11.06
C GLY A 129 5.62 -10.27 10.76
N ALA A 130 5.11 -10.99 9.76
CA ALA A 130 5.68 -12.24 9.30
C ALA A 130 7.12 -12.06 8.78
N ASP A 131 7.92 -13.13 8.80
CA ASP A 131 9.21 -13.17 8.12
C ASP A 131 9.07 -14.00 6.84
N LEU A 132 8.84 -13.32 5.73
CA LEU A 132 8.62 -13.95 4.43
C LEU A 132 9.92 -14.19 3.65
N ARG A 133 11.07 -13.77 4.19
CA ARG A 133 12.38 -13.96 3.54
C ARG A 133 12.73 -15.44 3.38
N ALA A 134 12.19 -16.32 4.23
CA ALA A 134 12.39 -17.76 4.10
C ALA A 134 11.66 -18.36 2.87
N VAL A 135 10.58 -17.71 2.41
CA VAL A 135 9.84 -18.14 1.21
C VAL A 135 10.67 -17.87 -0.04
N TYR A 136 11.39 -16.75 -0.05
CA TYR A 136 12.42 -16.42 -1.02
C TYR A 136 13.75 -16.98 -0.53
N HIS A 137 13.92 -18.31 -0.57
CA HIS A 137 15.25 -18.90 -0.36
C HIS A 137 16.30 -18.10 -1.13
N ALA A 138 17.39 -17.71 -0.46
CA ALA A 138 18.44 -16.86 -1.02
C ALA A 138 19.05 -17.47 -2.30
N SER A 139 18.45 -17.17 -3.44
CA SER A 139 18.83 -17.49 -4.82
C SER A 139 17.79 -16.71 -5.65
N ASP A 140 18.02 -15.52 -6.19
CA ASP A 140 18.96 -15.21 -7.26
C ASP A 140 19.23 -13.70 -7.32
N ALA A 141 20.05 -13.17 -6.41
CA ALA A 141 20.69 -11.88 -6.69
C ALA A 141 21.77 -12.14 -7.76
N PRO A 142 21.82 -11.40 -8.89
CA PRO A 142 23.00 -11.44 -9.72
C PRO A 142 24.18 -11.01 -8.85
N LEU A 143 25.18 -11.89 -8.74
CA LEU A 143 26.50 -11.54 -8.24
C LEU A 143 27.03 -10.43 -9.14
N PHE A 144 26.80 -9.16 -8.77
CA PHE A 144 27.58 -8.08 -9.35
C PHE A 144 29.05 -8.37 -8.98
N PRO A 145 29.96 -8.53 -9.95
CA PRO A 145 31.36 -8.60 -9.62
C PRO A 145 31.74 -7.28 -8.96
N VAL A 146 32.20 -7.35 -7.72
CA VAL A 146 32.93 -6.25 -7.10
C VAL A 146 34.15 -6.04 -7.98
N GLY A 147 34.19 -4.93 -8.71
CA GLY A 147 35.35 -4.56 -9.50
C GLY A 147 36.55 -4.33 -8.59
N ASP A 148 37.67 -4.97 -8.95
CA ASP A 148 39.00 -4.67 -8.44
C ASP A 148 39.46 -3.25 -8.81
#